data_AF-A0A2I1HG69-F1
#
_entry.id   AF-A0A2I1HG69-F1
#
_cell.length_a   1.000
_cell.length_b   1.000
_cell.length_c   1.000
_cell.angle_alpha   90.00
_cell.angle_beta   90.00
_cell.angle_gamma   90.00
#
_symmetry.space_group_name_H-M   'P 1'
#
loop_
_entity.id
_entity.type
_entity.pdbx_description
1 polymer ?
#
loop_
_entity_poly.entity_id
_entity_poly.type
_entity_poly.pdbx_seq_one_letter_code
_entity_poly.pdbx_strand_id
1 'polypeptide(L)'
;MKTLFGLQVDDYKNLPAGYLFHNGDISEEFIESVISEILRNHTASPPITGDVNEAPRRIFISSILYAVVSTFGGNIKIIPEFDVSGSYGKGPFDWVIQIGDIIICVTEAKKNDISHGIGQSSVQAHAFMQRNRKKRTYTDADLYDEDMFCIISTGMLMKQNLKRFKMMKCVNILTPLIFLTPGVEWQITKVILRGNDYEEDNIGIVDVHLCLPKPDPIPLMKSSLTRDDIYEPVKNLLVQIKGLLNEQRKSVVNEKRHKTWKH
;
A
#
# COMPACT_ATOMS: atom_id res chain seq x y z
N MET A 1 -14.53 -4.18 -9.48
CA MET A 1 -13.63 -5.12 -8.77
C MET A 1 -14.19 -6.54 -8.77
N LYS A 2 -15.39 -6.76 -8.24
CA LYS A 2 -16.12 -8.04 -8.32
C LYS A 2 -16.16 -8.65 -9.72
N THR A 3 -16.58 -7.87 -10.72
CA THR A 3 -16.74 -8.39 -12.08
C THR A 3 -15.40 -8.72 -12.75
N LEU A 4 -14.37 -7.91 -12.50
CA LEU A 4 -13.06 -8.01 -13.20
C LEU A 4 -12.07 -8.94 -12.48
N PHE A 5 -12.17 -9.07 -11.16
CA PHE A 5 -11.17 -9.71 -10.31
C PHE A 5 -11.78 -10.76 -9.37
N GLY A 6 -13.08 -11.02 -9.45
CA GLY A 6 -13.76 -12.01 -8.60
C GLY A 6 -13.90 -11.61 -7.13
N LEU A 7 -13.67 -10.34 -6.78
CA LEU A 7 -13.78 -9.84 -5.39
C LEU A 7 -15.23 -9.63 -4.93
N GLN A 8 -15.44 -9.30 -3.65
CA GLN A 8 -16.78 -9.19 -3.07
C GLN A 8 -17.58 -7.96 -3.54
N VAL A 9 -16.90 -6.87 -3.90
CA VAL A 9 -17.51 -5.57 -4.22
C VAL A 9 -16.89 -4.97 -5.47
N ASP A 10 -17.58 -4.03 -6.13
CA ASP A 10 -17.05 -3.38 -7.33
C ASP A 10 -16.25 -2.09 -7.09
N ASP A 11 -16.61 -1.32 -6.07
CA ASP A 11 -15.93 -0.09 -5.63
C ASP A 11 -15.27 -0.33 -4.26
N TYR A 12 -14.01 0.09 -4.11
CA TYR A 12 -13.23 -0.09 -2.88
C TYR A 12 -13.85 0.58 -1.67
N LYS A 13 -14.68 1.61 -1.86
CA LYS A 13 -15.40 2.27 -0.76
C LYS A 13 -16.39 1.36 -0.04
N ASN A 14 -16.78 0.26 -0.68
CA ASN A 14 -17.70 -0.73 -0.12
C ASN A 14 -16.95 -1.89 0.55
N LEU A 15 -15.61 -1.88 0.57
CA LEU A 15 -14.83 -2.87 1.30
C LEU A 15 -15.00 -2.67 2.81
N PRO A 16 -15.00 -3.76 3.60
CA PRO A 16 -14.97 -3.64 5.05
C PRO A 16 -13.69 -2.91 5.48
N ALA A 17 -13.88 -1.82 6.23
CA ALA A 17 -12.78 -1.08 6.86
C ALA A 17 -12.65 -1.52 8.33
N GLY A 18 -11.43 -1.55 8.85
CA GLY A 18 -11.24 -1.84 10.28
C GLY A 18 -9.96 -2.59 10.63
N TYR A 19 -9.13 -2.93 9.65
CA TYR A 19 -7.86 -3.56 9.96
C TYR A 19 -6.88 -2.52 10.52
N LEU A 20 -6.63 -2.58 11.83
CA LEU A 20 -5.65 -1.75 12.51
C LEU A 20 -4.34 -2.55 12.63
N PHE A 21 -3.24 -1.96 12.19
CA PHE A 21 -1.90 -2.46 12.47
C PHE A 21 -1.15 -1.48 13.37
N HIS A 22 -0.14 -1.97 14.06
CA HIS A 22 0.68 -1.13 14.93
C HIS A 22 1.63 -0.30 14.08
N ASN A 23 1.67 1.02 14.33
CA ASN A 23 2.71 1.87 13.78
C ASN A 23 4.10 1.36 14.20
N GLY A 24 5.05 1.46 13.28
CA GLY A 24 6.45 1.15 13.54
C GLY A 24 7.22 2.37 14.03
N ASP A 25 8.32 2.11 14.74
CA ASP A 25 9.20 3.16 15.24
C ASP A 25 10.14 3.66 14.13
N ILE A 26 10.17 4.98 13.97
CA ILE A 26 11.04 5.69 13.05
C ILE A 26 11.57 6.94 13.76
N SER A 27 12.88 7.15 13.69
CA SER A 27 13.54 8.31 14.28
C SER A 27 13.26 9.60 13.49
N GLU A 28 13.25 10.72 14.22
CA GLU A 28 13.08 12.06 13.63
C GLU A 28 14.11 12.37 12.54
N GLU A 29 15.38 12.07 12.79
CA GLU A 29 16.48 12.23 11.83
C GLU A 29 16.20 11.50 10.50
N PHE A 30 15.61 10.30 10.60
CA PHE A 30 15.29 9.50 9.42
C PHE A 30 14.13 10.12 8.64
N ILE A 31 13.09 10.61 9.33
CA ILE A 31 11.97 11.32 8.69
C ILE A 31 12.49 12.53 7.93
N GLU A 32 13.38 13.33 8.54
CA GLU A 32 13.99 14.50 7.90
C GLU A 32 14.83 14.13 6.66
N SER A 33 15.55 13.01 6.71
CA SER A 33 16.30 12.51 5.56
C SER A 33 15.37 12.17 4.39
N VAL A 34 14.24 11.48 4.65
CA VAL A 34 13.25 11.12 3.62
C VAL A 34 12.57 12.38 3.06
N ILE A 35 12.19 13.33 3.91
CA ILE A 35 11.61 14.60 3.49
C ILE A 35 12.59 15.34 2.58
N SER A 36 13.87 15.42 2.96
CA SER A 36 14.90 16.06 2.16
C SER A 36 15.04 15.41 0.77
N GLU A 37 14.91 14.09 0.68
CA GLU A 37 14.91 13.36 -0.59
C GLU A 37 13.69 13.69 -1.45
N ILE A 38 12.49 13.69 -0.87
CA ILE A 38 11.24 14.06 -1.56
C ILE A 38 11.33 15.49 -2.10
N LEU A 39 11.84 16.45 -1.30
CA LEU A 39 11.98 17.84 -1.73
C LEU A 39 13.00 18.00 -2.86
N ARG A 40 14.13 17.27 -2.82
CA ARG A 40 15.10 17.24 -3.94
C ARG A 40 14.47 16.69 -5.20
N ASN A 41 13.77 15.56 -5.10
CA ASN A 41 13.10 14.92 -6.23
C ASN A 41 12.00 15.83 -6.81
N HIS A 42 11.26 16.55 -5.97
CA HIS A 42 10.27 17.54 -6.38
C HIS A 42 10.90 18.70 -7.14
N THR A 43 11.99 19.28 -6.60
CA THR A 43 12.71 20.39 -7.22
C THR A 43 13.31 20.03 -8.58
N ALA A 44 13.79 18.79 -8.73
CA ALA A 44 14.43 18.32 -9.96
C ALA A 44 13.45 17.78 -11.01
N SER A 45 12.20 17.47 -10.61
CA SER A 45 11.19 16.89 -11.51
C SER A 45 10.39 17.98 -12.22
N PRO A 46 9.88 17.70 -13.44
CA PRO A 46 8.84 18.52 -14.03
C PRO A 46 7.62 18.60 -13.11
N PRO A 47 6.81 19.68 -13.18
CA PRO A 47 5.58 19.79 -12.41
C PRO A 47 4.68 18.56 -12.61
N ILE A 48 4.27 17.94 -11.50
CA ILE A 48 3.33 16.82 -11.53
C ILE A 48 1.93 17.41 -11.69
N THR A 49 1.32 17.24 -12.86
CA THR A 49 -0.08 17.60 -13.13
C THR A 49 -0.97 16.34 -13.18
N GLY A 50 -2.29 16.50 -13.01
CA GLY A 50 -3.23 15.37 -12.89
C GLY A 50 -3.33 14.48 -14.14
N ASP A 51 -2.85 14.96 -15.28
CA ASP A 51 -2.77 14.27 -16.56
C ASP A 51 -1.42 13.53 -16.79
N VAL A 52 -0.41 13.79 -15.96
CA VAL A 52 0.96 13.24 -16.11
C VAL A 52 0.98 11.72 -16.03
N ASN A 53 1.89 11.15 -16.82
CA ASN A 53 2.25 9.74 -16.81
C ASN A 53 2.64 9.27 -15.40
N GLU A 54 2.62 7.96 -15.19
CA GLU A 54 2.89 7.37 -13.89
C GLU A 54 4.34 7.55 -13.43
N ALA A 55 5.27 7.66 -14.37
CA ALA A 55 6.70 7.62 -14.14
C ALA A 55 7.23 8.66 -13.12
N PRO A 56 6.89 9.96 -13.17
CA PRO A 56 7.35 10.92 -12.16
C PRO A 56 6.84 10.59 -10.76
N ARG A 57 5.61 10.07 -10.62
CA ARG A 57 5.07 9.67 -9.31
C ARG A 57 5.84 8.49 -8.72
N ARG A 58 6.26 7.55 -9.56
CA ARG A 58 7.04 6.37 -9.14
C ARG A 58 8.37 6.75 -8.46
N ILE A 59 8.97 7.90 -8.79
CA ILE A 59 10.18 8.41 -8.12
C ILE A 59 9.91 8.64 -6.63
N PHE A 60 8.81 9.34 -6.32
CA PHE A 60 8.41 9.65 -4.93
C PHE A 60 7.95 8.41 -4.18
N ILE A 61 7.17 7.55 -4.84
CA ILE A 61 6.72 6.29 -4.26
C ILE A 61 7.93 5.42 -3.91
N SER A 62 8.90 5.30 -4.83
CA SER A 62 10.15 4.59 -4.59
C SER A 62 10.92 5.19 -3.42
N SER A 63 11.04 6.52 -3.34
CA SER A 63 11.77 7.20 -2.25
C SER A 63 11.24 6.74 -0.88
N ILE A 64 9.91 6.66 -0.73
CA ILE A 64 9.25 6.24 0.51
C ILE A 64 9.43 4.73 0.76
N LEU A 65 9.16 3.89 -0.24
CA LEU A 65 9.26 2.43 -0.10
C LEU A 65 10.69 1.98 0.22
N TYR A 66 11.68 2.47 -0.53
CA TYR A 66 13.09 2.15 -0.32
C TYR A 66 13.58 2.66 1.03
N ALA A 67 13.18 3.86 1.43
CA ALA A 67 13.48 4.38 2.76
C ALA A 67 12.99 3.41 3.84
N VAL A 68 11.70 3.08 3.88
CA VAL A 68 11.17 2.21 4.94
C VAL A 68 11.83 0.82 4.91
N VAL A 69 12.03 0.22 3.73
CA VAL A 69 12.67 -1.09 3.61
C VAL A 69 14.14 -1.06 4.09
N SER A 70 14.86 0.04 3.87
CA SER A 70 16.26 0.18 4.31
C SER A 70 16.44 0.04 5.82
N THR A 71 15.42 0.42 6.61
CA THR A 71 15.43 0.31 8.08
C THR A 71 15.47 -1.14 8.59
N PHE A 72 15.40 -2.14 7.70
CA PHE A 72 15.50 -3.56 8.05
C PHE A 72 16.91 -4.14 7.85
N GLY A 73 17.92 -3.30 7.57
CA GLY A 73 19.32 -3.72 7.50
C GLY A 73 19.58 -4.76 6.41
N GLY A 74 18.80 -4.72 5.32
CA GLY A 74 18.91 -5.65 4.20
C GLY A 74 18.21 -7.01 4.38
N ASN A 75 17.55 -7.27 5.53
CA ASN A 75 16.77 -8.50 5.73
C ASN A 75 15.48 -8.55 4.89
N ILE A 76 14.95 -7.38 4.58
CA ILE A 76 13.82 -7.19 3.67
C ILE A 76 14.38 -6.56 2.40
N LYS A 77 13.94 -7.06 1.23
CA LYS A 77 14.32 -6.55 -0.08
C LYS A 77 13.10 -6.09 -0.85
N ILE A 78 13.29 -5.07 -1.68
CA ILE A 78 12.32 -4.61 -2.67
C ILE A 78 12.79 -5.05 -4.05
N ILE A 79 11.89 -5.58 -4.86
CA ILE A 79 12.14 -5.92 -6.26
C ILE A 79 11.20 -5.06 -7.10
N PRO A 80 11.74 -4.11 -7.89
CA PRO A 80 10.94 -3.35 -8.84
C PRO A 80 10.57 -4.23 -10.06
N GLU A 81 9.45 -3.91 -10.71
CA GLU A 81 9.02 -4.53 -11.97
C GLU A 81 9.01 -6.07 -11.89
N PHE A 82 8.44 -6.60 -10.81
CA PHE A 82 8.44 -8.04 -10.57
C PHE A 82 7.37 -8.71 -11.42
N ASP A 83 7.80 -9.48 -12.42
CA ASP A 83 6.90 -10.23 -13.28
C ASP A 83 6.20 -11.37 -12.54
N VAL A 84 4.87 -11.35 -12.59
CA VAL A 84 4.05 -12.47 -12.14
C VAL A 84 3.64 -13.28 -13.37
N SER A 85 4.15 -14.50 -13.45
CA SER A 85 3.64 -15.54 -14.34
C SER A 85 2.67 -16.43 -13.56
N GLY A 86 1.38 -16.36 -13.88
CA GLY A 86 0.34 -17.19 -13.27
C GLY A 86 -0.98 -17.11 -14.02
N SER A 87 -1.92 -18.01 -13.68
CA SER A 87 -3.24 -18.11 -14.30
C SER A 87 -4.16 -16.91 -14.02
N TYR A 88 -3.89 -16.13 -12.98
CA TYR A 88 -4.83 -15.12 -12.45
C TYR A 88 -4.33 -13.67 -12.54
N GLY A 89 -3.17 -13.42 -13.14
CA GLY A 89 -2.66 -12.07 -13.35
C GLY A 89 -1.40 -12.11 -14.18
N LYS A 90 -1.41 -11.40 -15.31
CA LYS A 90 -0.24 -11.20 -16.17
C LYS A 90 0.17 -9.73 -16.09
N GLY A 91 1.44 -9.49 -15.81
CA GLY A 91 2.04 -8.16 -15.81
C GLY A 91 2.96 -7.94 -14.61
N PRO A 92 3.95 -7.03 -14.74
CA PRO A 92 4.86 -6.70 -13.66
C PRO A 92 4.13 -5.92 -12.57
N PHE A 93 4.37 -6.28 -11.32
CA PHE A 93 4.12 -5.37 -10.21
C PHE A 93 5.16 -4.26 -10.21
N ASP A 94 4.75 -3.06 -9.82
CA ASP A 94 5.70 -1.96 -9.71
C ASP A 94 6.77 -2.22 -8.67
N TRP A 95 6.37 -2.71 -7.48
CA TRP A 95 7.31 -3.26 -6.51
C TRP A 95 6.73 -4.40 -5.69
N VAL A 96 7.57 -5.38 -5.41
CA VAL A 96 7.32 -6.47 -4.47
C VAL A 96 8.32 -6.39 -3.32
N ILE A 97 7.85 -6.62 -2.09
CA ILE A 97 8.68 -6.64 -0.88
C ILE A 97 8.76 -8.06 -0.35
N GLN A 98 9.98 -8.55 -0.08
CA GLN A 98 10.22 -9.96 0.30
C GLN A 98 11.25 -10.14 1.42
N ILE A 99 11.16 -11.28 2.11
CA ILE A 99 12.14 -11.80 3.07
C ILE A 99 12.68 -13.12 2.54
N GLY A 100 13.96 -13.17 2.14
CA GLY A 100 14.46 -14.29 1.34
C GLY A 100 13.60 -14.44 0.09
N ASP A 101 13.03 -15.62 -0.13
CA ASP A 101 12.15 -15.90 -1.28
C ASP A 101 10.65 -15.85 -0.96
N ILE A 102 10.27 -15.30 0.19
CA ILE A 102 8.88 -15.16 0.63
C ILE A 102 8.45 -13.73 0.39
N ILE A 103 7.43 -13.55 -0.45
CA ILE A 103 6.81 -12.25 -0.71
C ILE A 103 5.89 -11.92 0.46
N ILE A 104 6.03 -10.73 1.02
CA ILE A 104 5.31 -10.27 2.21
C ILE A 104 4.42 -9.05 1.97
N CYS A 105 4.66 -8.31 0.89
CA CYS A 105 3.84 -7.17 0.51
C CYS A 105 3.99 -6.89 -0.99
N VAL A 106 2.91 -6.46 -1.63
CA VAL A 106 2.89 -6.03 -3.02
C VAL A 106 2.46 -4.58 -3.11
N THR A 107 3.02 -3.85 -4.06
CA THR A 107 2.75 -2.42 -4.21
C THR A 107 2.51 -2.05 -5.67
N GLU A 108 1.55 -1.17 -5.90
CA GLU A 108 1.11 -0.77 -7.24
C GLU A 108 0.85 0.74 -7.28
N ALA A 109 1.40 1.41 -8.27
CA ALA A 109 1.05 2.77 -8.63
C ALA A 109 -0.03 2.73 -9.71
N LYS A 110 -1.05 3.58 -9.55
CA LYS A 110 -2.10 3.77 -10.56
C LYS A 110 -2.21 5.23 -10.95
N LYS A 111 -2.74 5.47 -12.15
CA LYS A 111 -3.06 6.83 -12.59
C LYS A 111 -4.21 7.41 -11.77
N ASN A 112 -5.39 6.78 -11.84
CA ASN A 112 -6.62 7.31 -11.23
C ASN A 112 -7.56 6.24 -10.65
N ASP A 113 -7.33 4.94 -10.91
CA ASP A 113 -8.30 3.90 -10.56
C ASP A 113 -7.80 3.04 -9.39
N ILE A 114 -8.10 3.51 -8.18
CA ILE A 114 -7.79 2.79 -6.93
C ILE A 114 -8.49 1.44 -6.89
N SER A 115 -9.76 1.36 -7.32
CA SER A 115 -10.52 0.10 -7.33
C SER A 115 -9.83 -0.92 -8.22
N HIS A 116 -9.39 -0.52 -9.40
CA HIS A 116 -8.63 -1.41 -10.27
C HIS A 116 -7.29 -1.82 -9.64
N GLY A 117 -6.56 -0.88 -9.03
CA GLY A 117 -5.31 -1.18 -8.31
C GLY A 117 -5.49 -2.18 -7.17
N ILE A 118 -6.54 -2.02 -6.36
CA ILE A 118 -6.87 -2.97 -5.27
C ILE A 118 -7.28 -4.32 -5.84
N GLY A 119 -8.12 -4.34 -6.88
CA GLY A 119 -8.54 -5.56 -7.54
C GLY A 119 -7.36 -6.39 -8.06
N GLN A 120 -6.48 -5.75 -8.83
CA GLN A 120 -5.29 -6.38 -9.39
C GLN A 120 -4.34 -6.86 -8.30
N SER A 121 -3.98 -5.99 -7.34
CA SER A 121 -3.05 -6.36 -6.27
C SER A 121 -3.59 -7.48 -5.37
N SER A 122 -4.91 -7.55 -5.13
CA SER A 122 -5.52 -8.62 -4.32
C SER A 122 -5.43 -9.99 -4.98
N VAL A 123 -5.75 -10.09 -6.28
CA VAL A 123 -5.68 -11.35 -7.02
C VAL A 123 -4.24 -11.85 -7.14
N GLN A 124 -3.29 -10.94 -7.33
CA GLN A 124 -1.89 -11.32 -7.42
C GLN A 124 -1.29 -11.64 -6.04
N ALA A 125 -1.68 -10.94 -4.97
CA ALA A 125 -1.33 -11.31 -3.59
C ALA A 125 -1.84 -12.70 -3.25
N HIS A 126 -3.06 -13.04 -3.68
CA HIS A 126 -3.59 -14.40 -3.62
C HIS A 126 -2.68 -15.42 -4.30
N ALA A 127 -2.25 -15.17 -5.55
CA ALA A 127 -1.31 -16.04 -6.25
C ALA A 127 0.04 -16.19 -5.51
N PHE A 128 0.53 -15.13 -4.88
CA PHE A 128 1.77 -15.19 -4.10
C PHE A 128 1.61 -15.94 -2.78
N MET A 129 0.50 -15.79 -2.07
CA MET A 129 0.21 -16.60 -0.88
C MET A 129 0.16 -18.09 -1.24
N GLN A 130 -0.51 -18.46 -2.33
CA GLN A 130 -0.49 -19.84 -2.84
C GLN A 130 0.93 -20.33 -3.18
N ARG A 131 1.76 -19.49 -3.82
CA ARG A 131 3.16 -19.82 -4.11
C ARG A 131 3.99 -19.96 -2.83
N ASN A 132 3.78 -19.08 -1.86
CA ASN A 132 4.44 -19.12 -0.55
C ASN A 132 4.05 -20.40 0.19
N ARG A 133 2.77 -20.81 0.18
CA ARG A 133 2.27 -22.09 0.73
C ARG A 133 2.99 -23.30 0.15
N LYS A 134 3.15 -23.37 -1.17
CA LYS A 134 3.88 -24.48 -1.82
C LYS A 134 5.34 -24.59 -1.40
N LYS A 135 5.95 -23.50 -0.94
CA LYS A 135 7.31 -23.51 -0.35
C LYS A 135 7.33 -23.92 1.12
N ARG A 136 6.16 -24.03 1.77
CA ARG A 136 5.99 -24.55 3.14
C ARG A 136 5.81 -26.07 3.07
N THR A 137 6.23 -26.78 4.12
CA THR A 137 6.04 -28.23 4.25
C THR A 137 4.54 -28.54 4.43
N TYR A 138 4.07 -29.56 3.70
CA TYR A 138 2.66 -29.93 3.48
C TYR A 138 1.81 -30.11 4.76
N THR A 139 2.41 -30.39 5.92
CA THR A 139 1.69 -30.81 7.13
C THR A 139 0.99 -29.68 7.90
N ASP A 140 1.31 -28.40 7.66
CA ASP A 140 0.73 -27.26 8.39
C ASP A 140 0.15 -26.16 7.47
N ALA A 141 0.35 -26.23 6.15
CA ALA A 141 0.09 -25.11 5.23
C ALA A 141 -1.40 -24.84 4.95
N ASP A 142 -2.26 -25.85 5.19
CA ASP A 142 -3.67 -25.81 4.81
C ASP A 142 -4.62 -25.64 6.01
N LEU A 143 -4.05 -25.47 7.21
CA LEU A 143 -4.84 -25.39 8.45
C LEU A 143 -5.11 -23.95 8.91
N TYR A 144 -4.47 -22.95 8.30
CA TYR A 144 -4.51 -21.56 8.77
C TYR A 144 -4.76 -20.56 7.65
N ASP A 145 -5.49 -19.51 8.00
CA ASP A 145 -5.65 -18.33 7.16
C ASP A 145 -4.28 -17.66 7.00
N GLU A 146 -3.96 -17.29 5.77
CA GLU A 146 -2.80 -16.48 5.44
C GLU A 146 -3.22 -15.07 5.08
N ASP A 147 -2.33 -14.13 5.30
CA ASP A 147 -2.57 -12.76 4.90
C ASP A 147 -1.36 -12.11 4.26
N MET A 148 -1.64 -11.11 3.43
CA MET A 148 -0.64 -10.26 2.80
C MET A 148 -1.19 -8.84 2.70
N PHE A 149 -0.33 -7.85 2.88
CA PHE A 149 -0.73 -6.46 2.64
C PHE A 149 -0.42 -6.00 1.23
N CYS A 150 -1.30 -5.18 0.68
CA CYS A 150 -1.10 -4.47 -0.58
C CYS A 150 -1.06 -2.95 -0.31
N ILE A 151 -0.14 -2.25 -0.98
CA ILE A 151 -0.08 -0.78 -0.95
C ILE A 151 -0.38 -0.26 -2.35
N ILE A 152 -1.45 0.50 -2.48
CA ILE A 152 -1.88 1.10 -3.75
C ILE A 152 -1.67 2.61 -3.62
N SER A 153 -0.98 3.20 -4.59
CA SER A 153 -0.84 4.66 -4.67
C SER A 153 -1.50 5.18 -5.95
N THR A 154 -2.09 6.37 -5.89
CA THR A 154 -2.71 7.00 -7.06
C THR A 154 -2.41 8.49 -7.11
N GLY A 155 -2.31 9.06 -8.31
CA GLY A 155 -2.20 10.50 -8.51
C GLY A 155 -3.57 11.12 -8.74
N MET A 156 -4.28 11.55 -7.69
CA MET A 156 -5.60 12.17 -7.86
C MET A 156 -5.63 13.64 -7.40
N LEU A 157 -6.50 14.43 -8.05
CA LEU A 157 -7.06 15.65 -7.47
C LEU A 157 -7.90 15.24 -6.25
N MET A 158 -7.49 15.62 -5.04
CA MET A 158 -8.24 15.35 -3.81
C MET A 158 -9.62 16.00 -3.84
N LYS A 159 -10.62 15.47 -3.14
CA LYS A 159 -11.79 16.24 -2.70
C LYS A 159 -11.61 16.55 -1.21
N GLN A 160 -11.25 17.77 -0.85
CA GLN A 160 -11.28 18.19 0.55
C GLN A 160 -12.63 18.84 0.89
N ASN A 161 -13.30 18.32 1.92
CA ASN A 161 -14.42 19.00 2.57
C ASN A 161 -13.84 19.91 3.66
N LEU A 162 -13.97 21.23 3.52
CA LEU A 162 -13.56 22.16 4.57
C LEU A 162 -14.37 21.95 5.85
N LYS A 163 -13.69 21.87 6.99
CA LYS A 163 -14.30 22.18 8.29
C LYS A 163 -14.84 23.60 8.23
N ARG A 164 -16.09 23.74 8.67
CA ARG A 164 -16.92 24.95 8.67
C ARG A 164 -16.13 26.15 9.25
N PHE A 165 -15.58 27.03 8.41
CA PHE A 165 -15.09 28.32 8.88
C PHE A 165 -16.30 29.15 9.30
N LYS A 166 -16.35 29.53 10.57
CA LYS A 166 -17.36 30.45 11.09
C LYS A 166 -16.97 31.85 10.62
N MET A 167 -17.33 32.22 9.39
CA MET A 167 -17.20 33.62 8.96
C MET A 167 -18.12 34.49 9.81
N MET A 168 -17.54 35.52 10.43
CA MET A 168 -18.28 36.61 11.05
C MET A 168 -19.15 37.27 9.97
N LYS A 169 -20.45 37.33 10.26
CA LYS A 169 -21.50 38.17 9.68
C LYS A 169 -21.12 38.87 8.37
N CYS A 170 -21.43 38.23 7.24
CA CYS A 170 -22.12 38.79 6.08
C CYS A 170 -22.03 37.81 4.90
N VAL A 171 -23.18 37.53 4.28
CA VAL A 171 -23.39 36.70 3.08
C VAL A 171 -23.38 35.17 3.31
N ASN A 172 -24.58 34.61 3.51
CA ASN A 172 -24.85 33.17 3.42
C ASN A 172 -24.82 32.74 1.95
N ILE A 173 -23.67 32.32 1.44
CA ILE A 173 -23.60 31.41 0.30
C ILE A 173 -22.86 30.17 0.80
N LEU A 174 -23.62 29.13 1.14
CA LEU A 174 -23.15 27.81 1.52
C LEU A 174 -22.77 27.03 0.25
N THR A 175 -21.80 27.52 -0.52
CA THR A 175 -21.09 26.67 -1.47
C THR A 175 -19.92 26.02 -0.74
N PRO A 176 -19.89 24.68 -0.56
CA PRO A 176 -18.66 24.04 -0.17
C PRO A 176 -17.62 24.33 -1.25
N LEU A 177 -16.65 25.19 -0.96
CA LEU A 177 -15.45 25.29 -1.79
C LEU A 177 -14.72 23.95 -1.62
N ILE A 178 -14.96 23.04 -2.57
CA ILE A 178 -14.18 21.81 -2.71
C ILE A 178 -12.85 22.28 -3.29
N PHE A 179 -11.86 22.52 -2.43
CA PHE A 179 -10.50 22.67 -2.91
C PHE A 179 -10.02 21.30 -3.36
N LEU A 180 -9.76 21.21 -4.66
CA LEU A 180 -9.10 20.06 -5.23
C LEU A 180 -7.60 20.23 -5.02
N THR A 181 -7.06 19.76 -3.89
CA THR A 181 -5.61 19.74 -3.67
C THR A 181 -5.02 18.55 -4.41
N PRO A 182 -4.14 18.76 -5.38
CA PRO A 182 -3.61 17.65 -6.14
C PRO A 182 -2.48 16.94 -5.34
N GLY A 183 -2.55 15.61 -5.16
CA GLY A 183 -1.55 14.84 -4.43
C GLY A 183 -1.51 13.34 -4.73
N VAL A 184 -0.54 12.65 -4.15
CA VAL A 184 -0.44 11.18 -4.20
C VAL A 184 -1.21 10.62 -3.01
N GLU A 185 -2.31 9.95 -3.30
CA GLU A 185 -3.11 9.21 -2.33
C GLU A 185 -2.57 7.79 -2.18
N TRP A 186 -2.68 7.24 -0.96
CA TRP A 186 -2.22 5.91 -0.62
C TRP A 186 -3.37 5.14 0.02
N GLN A 187 -3.55 3.89 -0.40
CA GLN A 187 -4.48 2.96 0.21
C GLN A 187 -3.73 1.69 0.57
N ILE A 188 -3.97 1.20 1.78
CA ILE A 188 -3.39 -0.05 2.27
C ILE A 188 -4.54 -1.03 2.46
N THR A 189 -4.42 -2.21 1.87
CA THR A 189 -5.39 -3.29 2.06
C THR A 189 -4.71 -4.51 2.66
N LYS A 190 -5.48 -5.26 3.45
CA LYS A 190 -5.12 -6.60 3.92
C LYS A 190 -5.91 -7.62 3.11
N VAL A 191 -5.21 -8.52 2.47
CA VAL A 191 -5.75 -9.61 1.67
C VAL A 191 -5.61 -10.88 2.50
N ILE A 192 -6.70 -11.61 2.70
CA ILE A 192 -6.73 -12.83 3.51
C ILE A 192 -7.12 -14.00 2.61
N LEU A 193 -6.28 -15.04 2.62
CA LEU A 193 -6.51 -16.32 1.99
C LEU A 193 -6.90 -17.35 3.06
N ARG A 194 -8.13 -17.84 3.01
CA ARG A 194 -8.62 -18.78 4.01
C ARG A 194 -8.01 -20.17 3.86
N GLY A 195 -7.81 -20.88 4.98
CA GLY A 195 -7.13 -22.18 5.02
C GLY A 195 -7.90 -23.33 4.34
N ASN A 196 -9.24 -23.30 4.37
CA ASN A 196 -10.08 -24.44 3.98
C ASN A 196 -10.56 -24.45 2.52
N ASP A 197 -10.18 -23.47 1.69
CA ASP A 197 -10.65 -23.33 0.30
C ASP A 197 -9.65 -23.92 -0.72
N TYR A 198 -9.01 -25.05 -0.36
CA TYR A 198 -8.22 -25.82 -1.32
C TYR A 198 -9.11 -26.79 -2.10
N GLU A 199 -9.85 -26.26 -3.06
CA GLU A 199 -10.10 -27.05 -4.27
C GLU A 199 -9.38 -26.34 -5.42
N GLU A 200 -8.70 -27.10 -6.28
CA GLU A 200 -8.04 -26.57 -7.49
C GLU A 200 -9.00 -25.75 -8.38
N ASP A 201 -10.31 -25.99 -8.22
CA ASP A 201 -11.40 -25.35 -8.96
C ASP A 201 -12.22 -24.34 -8.13
N ASN A 202 -12.04 -24.27 -6.80
CA ASN A 202 -12.67 -23.22 -5.99
C ASN A 202 -11.79 -21.99 -6.01
N ILE A 203 -12.31 -20.95 -6.65
CA ILE A 203 -11.81 -19.58 -6.53
C ILE A 203 -12.01 -19.20 -5.07
N GLY A 204 -11.01 -19.50 -4.23
CA GLY A 204 -11.02 -19.14 -2.82
C GLY A 204 -11.41 -17.68 -2.71
N ILE A 205 -12.49 -17.41 -1.97
CA ILE A 205 -13.02 -16.05 -1.85
C ILE A 205 -11.93 -15.22 -1.17
N VAL A 206 -11.29 -14.35 -1.94
CA VAL A 206 -10.26 -13.46 -1.41
C VAL A 206 -10.95 -12.39 -0.59
N ASP A 207 -10.76 -12.45 0.73
CA ASP A 207 -11.24 -11.43 1.65
C ASP A 207 -10.30 -10.24 1.61
N VAL A 208 -10.85 -9.06 1.30
CA VAL A 208 -10.07 -7.82 1.20
C VAL A 208 -10.63 -6.80 2.19
N HIS A 209 -9.75 -6.33 3.08
CA HIS A 209 -10.08 -5.31 4.07
C HIS A 209 -9.28 -4.04 3.84
N LEU A 210 -9.91 -2.89 4.01
CA LEU A 210 -9.22 -1.62 4.00
C LEU A 210 -8.58 -1.36 5.38
N CYS A 211 -7.29 -1.05 5.40
CA CYS A 211 -6.58 -0.75 6.63
C CYS A 211 -6.86 0.67 7.11
N LEU A 212 -6.86 0.84 8.43
CA LEU A 212 -7.04 2.11 9.10
C LEU A 212 -5.86 2.37 10.07
N PRO A 213 -5.51 3.64 10.32
CA PRO A 213 -6.02 4.84 9.66
C PRO A 213 -5.59 4.90 8.18
N LYS A 214 -6.36 5.60 7.34
CA LYS A 214 -5.95 5.84 5.95
C LYS A 214 -4.76 6.79 5.94
N PRO A 215 -3.72 6.55 5.14
CA PRO A 215 -2.63 7.51 5.02
C PRO A 215 -3.11 8.84 4.45
N ASP A 216 -2.54 9.93 4.96
CA ASP A 216 -2.79 11.26 4.42
C ASP A 216 -2.18 11.39 3.02
N PRO A 217 -2.89 12.00 2.06
CA PRO A 217 -2.31 12.27 0.75
C PRO A 217 -1.11 13.22 0.83
N ILE A 218 -0.09 12.98 -0.01
CA ILE A 218 1.10 13.84 -0.08
C ILE A 218 0.93 14.85 -1.23
N PRO A 219 0.97 16.18 -1.00
CA PRO A 219 0.61 17.22 -1.97
C PRO A 219 1.71 17.52 -3.02
N LEU A 220 2.20 16.49 -3.71
CA LEU A 220 3.33 16.61 -4.66
C LEU A 220 3.04 17.47 -5.91
N MET A 221 1.78 17.80 -6.18
CA MET A 221 1.39 18.61 -7.34
C MET A 221 1.41 20.13 -7.04
N LYS A 222 1.86 20.54 -5.84
CA LYS A 222 2.20 21.93 -5.55
C LYS A 222 3.36 22.39 -6.44
N SER A 223 3.30 23.63 -6.94
CA SER A 223 4.38 24.24 -7.71
C SER A 223 5.65 24.45 -6.87
N SER A 224 5.49 24.73 -5.57
CA SER A 224 6.56 24.80 -4.59
C SER A 224 6.17 23.97 -3.38
N LEU A 225 6.93 22.92 -3.11
CA LEU A 225 6.71 22.01 -1.98
C LEU A 225 7.69 22.36 -0.86
N THR A 226 7.18 22.47 0.37
CA THR A 226 8.01 22.76 1.55
C THR A 226 7.99 21.59 2.52
N ARG A 227 8.93 21.59 3.48
CA ARG A 227 8.97 20.59 4.56
C ARG A 227 7.62 20.49 5.28
N ASP A 228 7.05 21.63 5.68
CA ASP A 228 5.82 21.69 6.47
C ASP A 228 4.60 21.17 5.71
N ASP A 229 4.62 21.23 4.38
CA ASP A 229 3.55 20.67 3.54
C ASP A 229 3.48 19.14 3.60
N ILE A 230 4.62 18.47 3.84
CA ILE A 230 4.73 17.02 3.69
C ILE A 230 5.18 16.30 4.95
N TYR A 231 5.64 17.01 5.97
CA TYR A 231 6.21 16.41 7.18
C TYR A 231 5.26 15.40 7.82
N GLU A 232 4.03 15.83 8.15
CA GLU A 232 3.07 14.97 8.85
C GLU A 232 2.54 13.83 7.95
N PRO A 233 2.14 14.07 6.68
CA PRO A 233 1.75 12.99 5.78
C PRO A 233 2.86 11.94 5.56
N VAL A 234 4.11 12.38 5.38
CA VAL A 234 5.25 11.49 5.17
C VAL A 234 5.54 10.70 6.44
N LYS A 235 5.63 11.36 7.60
CA LYS A 235 5.84 10.69 8.89
C LYS A 235 4.79 9.61 9.14
N ASN A 236 3.51 9.96 8.98
CA ASN A 236 2.40 9.04 9.22
C ASN A 236 2.44 7.84 8.27
N LEU A 237 2.76 8.06 6.99
CA LEU A 237 2.90 6.98 6.02
C LEU A 237 4.10 6.08 6.34
N LEU A 238 5.26 6.66 6.69
CA LEU A 238 6.47 5.91 7.01
C LEU A 238 6.25 4.99 8.21
N VAL A 239 5.69 5.50 9.31
CA VAL A 239 5.43 4.67 10.50
C VAL A 239 4.39 3.59 10.22
N GLN A 240 3.41 3.87 9.35
CA GLN A 240 2.41 2.87 8.97
C GLN A 240 3.03 1.71 8.16
N ILE A 241 3.77 2.02 7.09
CA ILE A 241 4.44 1.00 6.27
C ILE A 241 5.44 0.21 7.12
N LYS A 242 6.19 0.87 8.01
CA LYS A 242 7.13 0.19 8.91
C LYS A 242 6.41 -0.79 9.84
N GLY A 243 5.28 -0.37 10.37
CA GLY A 243 4.40 -1.15 11.23
C GLY A 243 3.92 -2.44 10.57
N LEU A 244 3.35 -2.29 9.38
CA LEU A 244 2.90 -3.37 8.51
C LEU A 244 4.01 -4.36 8.18
N LEU A 245 5.19 -3.87 7.78
CA LEU A 245 6.32 -4.75 7.44
C LEU A 245 6.88 -5.47 8.67
N ASN A 246 6.84 -4.84 9.86
CA ASN A 246 7.19 -5.51 11.11
C ASN A 246 6.23 -6.66 11.43
N GLU A 247 4.93 -6.47 11.21
CA GLU A 247 3.90 -7.50 11.42
C GLU A 247 4.12 -8.71 10.51
N GLN A 248 4.26 -8.45 9.21
CA GLN A 248 4.56 -9.49 8.22
C GLN A 248 5.87 -10.24 8.52
N ARG A 249 6.92 -9.50 8.91
CA ARG A 249 8.19 -10.11 9.33
C ARG A 249 8.02 -11.03 10.54
N LYS A 250 7.27 -10.61 11.56
CA LYS A 250 7.02 -11.43 12.77
C LYS A 250 6.30 -12.72 12.40
N SER A 251 5.30 -12.64 11.51
CA SER A 251 4.58 -13.82 11.00
C SER A 251 5.55 -14.83 10.37
N VAL A 252 6.38 -14.38 9.42
CA VAL A 252 7.38 -15.23 8.74
C VAL A 252 8.43 -15.81 9.71
N VAL A 253 8.89 -15.03 10.69
CA VAL A 253 9.89 -15.50 11.67
C VAL A 253 9.30 -16.52 12.64
N ASN A 254 8.08 -16.32 13.12
CA ASN A 254 7.42 -17.24 14.03
C ASN A 254 7.17 -18.59 13.34
N GLU A 255 6.75 -18.59 12.07
CA GLU A 255 6.66 -19.81 11.27
C GLU A 255 8.00 -20.54 11.15
N LYS A 256 9.11 -19.83 10.89
CA LYS A 256 10.45 -20.45 10.86
C LYS A 256 10.82 -21.07 12.21
N ARG A 257 10.47 -20.42 13.32
CA ARG A 257 10.71 -20.96 14.67
C ARG A 257 9.91 -22.24 14.91
N HIS A 258 8.62 -22.27 14.58
CA HIS A 258 7.81 -23.50 14.70
C HIS A 258 8.42 -24.69 13.94
N LYS A 259 9.10 -24.47 12.81
CA LYS A 259 9.82 -25.53 12.08
C LYS A 259 11.01 -26.11 12.85
N THR A 260 11.76 -25.29 13.60
CA THR A 260 12.95 -25.75 14.35
C THR A 260 12.63 -26.56 15.62
N TRP A 261 11.42 -26.48 16.18
CA TRP A 261 11.05 -27.20 17.41
C TRP A 261 10.41 -28.59 17.16
N LYS A 262 10.14 -28.97 15.91
CA LYS A 262 9.54 -30.27 15.54
C LYS A 262 10.58 -31.37 15.26
N HIS A 263 11.72 -31.36 15.95
CA HIS A 263 12.76 -32.39 15.86
C HIS A 263 12.92 -33.14 17.17
#